data_AF-A0A434DVK4-F1
#
_entry.id   AF-A0A434DVK4-F1
#
_cell.length_a   1.000
_cell.length_b   1.000
_cell.length_c   1.000
_cell.angle_alpha   90.00
_cell.angle_beta   90.00
_cell.angle_gamma   90.00
#
_symmetry.space_group_name_H-M   'P 1'
#
loop_
_entity.id
_entity.type
_entity.pdbx_description
1 polymer ?
#
loop_
_entity_poly.entity_id
_entity_poly.type
_entity_poly.pdbx_seq_one_letter_code
_entity_poly.pdbx_strand_id
1 'polypeptide(L)' 'LAKQGRQVLKGDIPSPANPPTGCVFRTRCPVAIDACAGIVPPLRATSDGHLKACIRDDIA' A
#
# COMPACT_ATOMS: atom_id res chain seq x y z
N LEU A 1 -14.42 7.26 -23.01
CA LEU A 1 -14.18 6.79 -21.62
C LEU A 1 -12.80 6.14 -21.55
N ALA A 2 -11.74 6.95 -21.39
CA ALA A 2 -10.38 6.44 -21.29
C ALA A 2 -10.20 5.75 -19.94
N LYS A 3 -9.95 4.43 -19.94
CA LYS A 3 -9.63 3.66 -18.73
C LYS A 3 -8.29 4.19 -18.20
N GLN A 4 -8.35 4.97 -17.11
CA GLN A 4 -7.19 5.46 -16.37
C GLN A 4 -6.19 4.32 -16.18
N GLY A 5 -4.92 4.58 -16.52
CA GLY A 5 -3.87 3.59 -16.76
C GLY A 5 -3.80 2.53 -15.68
N ARG A 6 -4.19 1.29 -16.02
CA ARG A 6 -4.11 0.16 -15.11
C ARG A 6 -2.64 -0.18 -14.89
N GLN A 7 -2.08 0.25 -13.76
CA GLN A 7 -0.71 -0.09 -13.42
C GLN A 7 -0.62 -1.57 -13.05
N VAL A 8 0.15 -2.33 -13.82
CA VAL A 8 0.45 -3.73 -13.51
C VAL A 8 1.43 -3.74 -12.35
N LEU A 9 1.00 -4.28 -11.20
CA LEU A 9 1.89 -4.52 -10.07
C LEU A 9 2.92 -5.56 -10.50
N LYS A 10 4.20 -5.23 -10.36
CA LYS A 10 5.31 -6.14 -10.62
C LYS A 10 5.62 -6.96 -9.36
N GLY A 11 6.04 -8.20 -9.55
CA GLY A 11 6.45 -9.11 -8.48
C GLY A 11 5.35 -10.07 -8.01
N ASP A 12 5.79 -11.18 -7.42
CA ASP A 12 4.95 -12.25 -6.92
C ASP A 12 4.22 -11.90 -5.63
N ILE A 13 3.05 -12.50 -5.43
CA ILE A 13 2.30 -12.36 -4.18
C ILE A 13 3.15 -13.01 -3.06
N PRO A 14 3.53 -12.27 -2.01
CA PRO A 14 4.28 -12.85 -0.91
C PRO A 14 3.44 -13.93 -0.21
N SER A 15 4.10 -15.01 0.22
CA SER A 15 3.43 -16.09 0.93
C SER A 15 2.74 -15.57 2.20
N PRO A 16 1.45 -15.89 2.44
CA PRO A 16 0.76 -15.51 3.67
C PRO A 16 1.43 -16.04 4.95
N ALA A 17 2.17 -17.13 4.85
CA ALA A 17 2.89 -17.72 5.98
C ALA A 17 4.12 -16.89 6.40
N ASN A 18 4.68 -16.11 5.48
CA ASN A 18 5.88 -15.29 5.70
C ASN A 18 5.64 -13.87 5.18
N PRO A 19 4.74 -13.09 5.82
CA PRO A 19 4.41 -11.76 5.37
C PRO A 19 5.62 -10.81 5.52
N PRO A 20 5.74 -9.83 4.62
CA PRO A 20 6.71 -8.75 4.80
C PRO A 20 6.44 -7.97 6.11
N THR A 21 7.47 -7.64 6.91
CA THR A 21 7.38 -6.84 8.15
C THR A 21 6.78 -5.43 7.99
N GLY A 22 5.89 -4.95 8.86
CA GLY A 22 5.28 -3.63 8.64
C GLY A 22 4.21 -3.68 7.54
N CYS A 23 4.22 -2.76 6.58
CA CYS A 23 3.22 -2.73 5.50
C CYS A 23 3.36 -3.97 4.58
N VAL A 24 2.32 -4.81 4.57
CA VAL A 24 2.27 -6.06 3.78
C VAL A 24 2.37 -5.83 2.27
N PHE A 25 2.05 -4.61 1.81
CA PHE A 25 2.11 -4.24 0.40
C PHE A 25 3.49 -3.72 -0.03
N ARG A 26 4.43 -3.45 0.89
CA ARG A 26 5.66 -2.70 0.57
C ARG A 26 6.51 -3.30 -0.55
N THR A 27 6.50 -4.62 -0.71
CA THR A 27 7.32 -5.32 -1.69
C THR A 27 6.78 -5.18 -3.12
N ARG A 28 5.53 -4.73 -3.27
CA ARG A 28 4.87 -4.52 -4.57
C ARG A 28 4.26 -3.13 -4.73
N CYS A 29 4.29 -2.32 -3.69
CA CYS A 29 3.75 -0.96 -3.72
C CYS A 29 4.70 -0.06 -4.52
N PRO A 30 4.24 0.58 -5.61
CA PRO A 30 5.09 1.41 -6.47
C PRO A 30 5.57 2.71 -5.82
N VAL A 31 4.94 3.07 -4.69
CA VAL A 31 5.15 4.31 -3.93
C VAL A 31 5.56 3.99 -2.49
N ALA A 32 6.16 2.81 -2.27
CA ALA A 32 6.70 2.43 -0.98
C ALA A 32 7.84 3.37 -0.56
N ILE A 33 7.91 3.64 0.75
CA ILE A 33 8.99 4.39 1.39
C ILE A 33 9.61 3.52 2.49
N ASP A 34 10.77 3.89 3.01
CA ASP A 34 11.49 3.11 4.03
C ASP A 34 10.64 2.83 5.28
N ALA A 35 9.81 3.80 5.69
CA ALA A 35 8.89 3.64 6.82
C ALA A 35 7.89 2.46 6.64
N CYS A 36 7.57 2.07 5.41
CA CYS A 36 6.70 0.94 5.12
C CYS A 36 7.29 -0.42 5.58
N ALA A 37 8.61 -0.53 5.76
CA ALA A 37 9.24 -1.75 6.27
C ALA A 37 9.21 -1.88 7.80
N GLY A 38 9.05 -0.77 8.51
CA GLY A 38 9.08 -0.71 9.96
C GLY A 38 7.71 -0.65 10.62
N ILE A 39 6.71 -0.08 9.96
CA ILE A 39 5.42 0.25 10.59
C ILE A 39 4.27 -0.41 9.84
N VAL A 40 3.36 -1.03 10.60
CA VAL A 40 2.01 -1.37 10.14
C VAL A 40 1.14 -0.14 10.38
N PRO A 41 0.77 0.64 9.36
CA PRO A 41 -0.07 1.82 9.54
C PRO A 41 -1.44 1.44 10.14
N PRO A 42 -1.96 2.22 11.10
CA PRO A 42 -3.31 2.02 11.61
C PRO A 42 -4.36 2.35 10.56
N LEU A 43 -5.54 1.72 10.68
CA LEU A 43 -6.70 2.06 9.86
C LEU A 43 -7.23 3.44 10.29
N ARG A 44 -7.31 4.39 9.35
CA ARG A 44 -7.75 5.77 9.56
C ARG A 44 -8.79 6.17 8.52
N ALA A 45 -9.70 7.06 8.89
CA ALA A 45 -10.66 7.62 7.95
C ALA A 45 -10.01 8.66 7.02
N THR A 46 -10.47 8.70 5.78
CA THR A 46 -10.13 9.74 4.80
C THR A 46 -11.26 10.78 4.73
N SER A 47 -10.99 11.92 4.11
CA SER A 47 -11.94 13.05 4.00
C SER A 47 -13.22 12.70 3.23
N ASP A 48 -13.18 11.69 2.38
CA ASP A 48 -14.28 11.16 1.57
C ASP A 48 -15.03 9.99 2.25
N GLY A 49 -14.72 9.68 3.51
CA GLY A 49 -15.42 8.66 4.30
C GLY A 49 -14.93 7.23 4.08
N HIS A 50 -13.91 7.01 3.25
CA HIS A 50 -13.24 5.73 3.15
C HIS A 50 -12.29 5.50 4.32
N LEU A 51 -11.86 4.24 4.50
CA LEU A 51 -10.84 3.88 5.47
C LEU A 51 -9.57 3.47 4.72
N LYS A 52 -8.42 3.94 5.18
CA LYS A 52 -7.11 3.53 4.67
C LYS A 52 -6.14 3.22 5.79
N ALA A 53 -5.25 2.27 5.52
CA ALA A 53 -4.07 1.97 6.31
C ALA A 53 -2.83 2.27 5.46
N CYS A 54 -2.73 3.47 4.89
CA CYS A 54 -1.53 3.92 4.18
C CYS A 54 -0.75 4.89 5.08
N ILE A 55 0.58 4.77 5.09
CA ILE A 55 1.46 5.75 5.75
C ILE A 55 1.46 7.07 4.98
N ARG A 56 1.20 7.02 3.67
CA ARG A 56 1.24 8.20 2.79
C ARG A 56 -0.13 8.90 2.76
N ASP A 57 -0.09 10.21 2.94
CA ASP A 57 -1.25 11.11 2.91
C ASP A 57 -1.15 12.13 1.76
N ASP A 58 -0.03 12.15 1.03
CA ASP A 58 0.31 13.07 -0.06
C ASP A 58 0.17 12.44 -1.46
N ILE A 59 -0.33 11.22 -1.53
CA ILE A 59 -0.67 10.54 -2.79
C ILE A 59 -2.19 10.32 -2.81
N ALA A 60 -2.85 10.95 -3.78
CA ALA A 60 -4.29 10.85 -4.03
C ALA A 60 -4.51 10.55 -5.52
#